data_AF-A0A7W0QR38-F1
#
_entry.id   AF-A0A7W0QR38-F1
#
_cell.length_a   1.000
_cell.length_b   1.000
_cell.length_c   1.000
_cell.angle_alpha   90.00
_cell.angle_beta   90.00
_cell.angle_gamma   90.00
#
_symmetry.space_group_name_H-M   'P 1'
#
loop_
_entity.id
_entity.type
_entity.pdbx_description
1 polymer ?
#
loop_
_entity_poly.entity_id
_entity_poly.type
_entity_poly.pdbx_seq_one_letter_code
_entity_poly.pdbx_strand_id
1 'polypeptide(L)'
;MAITVAPLKTEVMGAVDERRAGIASGINNSVARTASLLAIAVLGIAVTVAFGSQLESRLDEAALDAETRTAMRDQADSLAAAEAPPGVDAETRVTIDRIVDRSFLAAFRIVMLIAAMLAIASAVCAWLLVEGKPDRSGTPPRTTA
;
A
#
# COMPACT_ATOMS: atom_id res chain seq x y z
N MET A 1 -9.96 -10.58 2.28
CA MET A 1 -11.16 -9.73 2.10
C MET A 1 -12.39 -10.21 2.87
N ALA A 2 -12.59 -11.52 3.12
CA ALA A 2 -13.72 -11.99 3.93
C ALA A 2 -13.50 -11.95 5.47
N ILE A 3 -12.24 -12.07 5.93
CA ILE A 3 -11.95 -12.30 7.35
C ILE A 3 -12.02 -11.00 8.20
N THR A 4 -11.72 -9.83 7.63
CA THR A 4 -11.61 -8.56 8.38
C THR A 4 -12.75 -7.57 8.14
N VAL A 5 -13.50 -7.69 7.03
CA VAL A 5 -14.55 -6.71 6.67
C VAL A 5 -15.86 -6.97 7.43
N ALA A 6 -16.20 -8.24 7.66
CA ALA A 6 -17.43 -8.61 8.36
C ALA A 6 -17.42 -8.18 9.84
N PRO A 7 -16.35 -8.45 10.63
CA PRO A 7 -16.34 -8.06 12.05
C PRO A 7 -16.33 -6.53 12.24
N LEU A 8 -15.57 -5.79 11.43
CA LEU A 8 -15.43 -4.34 11.56
C LEU A 8 -16.74 -3.58 11.26
N LYS A 9 -17.52 -4.01 10.25
CA LYS A 9 -18.86 -3.44 10.01
C LYS A 9 -19.83 -3.78 11.14
N THR A 10 -19.76 -4.99 11.69
CA THR A 10 -20.64 -5.43 12.78
C THR A 10 -20.35 -4.70 14.10
N GLU A 11 -19.09 -4.39 14.40
CA GLU A 11 -18.72 -3.55 15.55
C GLU A 11 -19.18 -2.10 15.38
N VAL A 12 -18.95 -1.47 14.22
CA VAL A 12 -19.41 -0.10 13.94
C VAL A 12 -20.94 0.03 13.98
N MET A 13 -21.67 -0.97 13.45
CA MET A 13 -23.13 -0.98 13.54
C MET A 13 -23.66 -1.38 14.94
N GLY A 14 -22.84 -2.06 15.75
CA GLY A 14 -23.20 -2.46 17.12
C GLY A 14 -22.99 -1.35 18.17
N ALA A 15 -22.11 -0.38 17.90
CA ALA A 15 -21.75 0.70 18.83
C ALA A 15 -22.67 1.93 18.75
N VAL A 16 -23.63 1.96 17.82
CA VAL A 16 -24.45 3.14 17.51
C VAL A 16 -25.94 2.79 17.55
N ASP A 17 -26.73 3.58 18.26
CA ASP A 17 -28.20 3.53 18.30
C ASP A 17 -28.78 3.47 16.86
N GLU A 18 -29.75 2.60 16.59
CA GLU A 18 -30.28 2.25 15.24
C GLU A 18 -30.68 3.50 14.41
N ARG A 19 -31.04 4.58 15.09
CA ARG A 19 -31.42 5.89 14.53
C ARG A 19 -30.26 6.67 13.90
N ARG A 20 -29.00 6.29 14.15
CA ARG A 20 -27.77 6.95 13.65
C ARG A 20 -26.88 6.06 12.78
N ALA A 21 -27.27 4.80 12.56
CA ALA A 21 -26.52 3.84 11.75
C ALA A 21 -26.25 4.33 10.30
N GLY A 22 -27.19 5.09 9.72
CA GLY A 22 -27.02 5.71 8.40
C GLY A 22 -25.89 6.75 8.33
N ILE A 23 -25.74 7.57 9.38
CA ILE A 23 -24.66 8.57 9.47
C ILE A 23 -23.31 7.87 9.67
N ALA A 24 -23.26 6.87 10.57
CA ALA A 24 -22.05 6.09 10.81
C ALA A 24 -21.54 5.38 9.54
N SER A 25 -22.44 4.73 8.78
CA SER A 25 -22.10 4.10 7.50
C SER A 25 -21.65 5.12 6.45
N GLY A 26 -22.27 6.31 6.42
CA GLY A 26 -21.89 7.40 5.52
C GLY A 26 -20.46 7.90 5.77
N ILE A 27 -20.09 8.11 7.03
CA ILE A 27 -18.73 8.52 7.43
C ILE A 27 -17.72 7.44 7.03
N ASN A 28 -17.97 6.17 7.38
CA ASN A 28 -17.03 5.09 7.06
C ASN A 28 -16.81 4.95 5.55
N ASN A 29 -17.85 5.09 4.73
CA ASN A 29 -17.72 5.02 3.28
C ASN A 29 -16.90 6.19 2.71
N SER A 30 -17.15 7.41 3.19
CA SER A 30 -16.38 8.59 2.78
C SER A 30 -14.90 8.47 3.16
N VAL A 31 -14.62 8.04 4.39
CA VAL A 31 -13.25 7.80 4.86
C VAL A 31 -12.56 6.72 4.04
N ALA A 32 -13.21 5.59 3.79
CA ALA A 32 -12.64 4.49 3.00
C ALA A 32 -12.26 4.94 1.58
N ARG A 33 -13.12 5.73 0.92
CA ARG A 33 -12.84 6.25 -0.41
C ARG A 33 -11.67 7.22 -0.41
N THR A 34 -11.67 8.20 0.49
CA THR A 34 -10.58 9.18 0.61
C THR A 34 -9.25 8.51 0.95
N ALA A 35 -9.26 7.55 1.88
CA ALA A 35 -8.08 6.78 2.24
C ALA A 35 -7.52 5.98 1.06
N SER A 36 -8.39 5.38 0.24
CA SER A 36 -7.98 4.63 -0.95
C SER A 36 -7.31 5.53 -1.99
N LEU A 37 -7.89 6.70 -2.28
CA LEU A 37 -7.31 7.67 -3.21
C LEU A 37 -5.97 8.22 -2.70
N LEU A 38 -5.89 8.56 -1.41
CA LEU A 38 -4.67 9.03 -0.79
C LEU A 38 -3.58 7.95 -0.82
N ALA A 39 -3.94 6.69 -0.55
CA ALA A 39 -3.00 5.58 -0.59
C ALA A 39 -2.42 5.39 -2.01
N ILE A 40 -3.24 5.45 -3.06
CA ILE A 40 -2.76 5.36 -4.44
C ILE A 40 -1.76 6.48 -4.75
N ALA A 41 -2.07 7.72 -4.37
CA ALA A 41 -1.19 8.87 -4.60
C ALA A 41 0.14 8.73 -3.86
N VAL A 42 0.10 8.43 -2.56
CA VAL A 42 1.30 8.33 -1.71
C VAL A 42 2.17 7.15 -2.13
N LEU A 43 1.58 5.97 -2.40
CA LEU A 43 2.34 4.80 -2.82
C LEU A 43 2.93 4.96 -4.23
N GLY A 44 2.23 5.67 -5.13
CA GLY A 44 2.77 6.04 -6.44
C GLY A 44 4.02 6.91 -6.33
N ILE A 45 3.98 7.97 -5.51
CA ILE A 45 5.16 8.80 -5.25
C ILE A 45 6.28 7.97 -4.63
N ALA A 46 5.95 7.11 -3.66
CA ALA A 46 6.92 6.27 -2.98
C ALA A 46 7.64 5.32 -3.96
N VAL A 47 6.91 4.71 -4.91
CA VAL A 47 7.52 3.81 -5.90
C VAL A 47 8.41 4.57 -6.87
N THR A 48 8.01 5.76 -7.34
CA THR A 48 8.81 6.57 -8.26
C THR A 48 10.12 7.03 -7.62
N VAL A 49 10.06 7.54 -6.40
CA VAL A 49 11.27 7.98 -5.66
C VAL A 49 12.19 6.79 -5.34
N ALA A 50 11.62 5.67 -4.89
CA ALA A 50 12.38 4.46 -4.61
C ALA A 50 13.00 3.87 -5.88
N PHE A 51 12.30 3.90 -7.01
CA PHE A 51 12.83 3.42 -8.29
C PHE A 51 13.99 4.29 -8.75
N GLY A 52 13.83 5.62 -8.80
CA GLY A 52 14.88 6.53 -9.26
C GLY A 52 16.16 6.40 -8.44
N SER A 53 16.06 6.32 -7.11
CA SER A 53 17.23 6.11 -6.24
C SER A 53 17.92 4.75 -6.46
N GLN A 54 17.15 3.68 -6.65
CA GLN A 54 17.70 2.34 -6.91
C GLN A 54 18.30 2.22 -8.31
N LEU A 55 17.70 2.88 -9.31
CA LEU A 55 18.20 2.96 -10.66
C LEU A 55 19.56 3.67 -10.66
N GLU A 56 19.62 4.85 -10.06
CA GLU A 56 20.83 5.65 -9.96
C GLU A 56 21.99 4.87 -9.33
N SER A 57 21.77 4.30 -8.14
CA SER A 57 22.78 3.51 -7.42
C SER A 57 23.32 2.35 -8.27
N ARG A 58 22.46 1.69 -9.04
CA ARG A 58 22.85 0.55 -9.86
C ARG A 58 23.58 0.93 -11.15
N LEU A 59 23.19 2.05 -11.76
CA LEU A 59 23.92 2.60 -12.92
C LEU A 59 25.32 3.06 -12.50
N ASP A 60 25.45 3.63 -11.30
CA ASP A 60 26.73 3.98 -10.68
C ASP A 60 27.59 2.73 -10.39
N GLU A 61 27.00 1.69 -9.78
CA GLU A 61 27.68 0.40 -9.52
C GLU A 61 28.15 -0.31 -10.79
N ALA A 62 27.38 -0.19 -11.88
CA ALA A 62 27.73 -0.74 -13.19
C ALA A 62 28.79 0.09 -13.93
N ALA A 63 29.24 1.22 -13.36
CA ALA A 63 30.23 2.13 -13.93
C ALA A 63 29.90 2.59 -15.36
N LEU A 64 28.60 2.78 -15.65
CA LEU A 64 28.17 3.30 -16.95
C LEU A 64 28.63 4.75 -17.13
N ASP A 65 28.82 5.15 -18.38
CA ASP A 65 29.22 6.50 -18.74
C ASP A 65 28.16 7.56 -18.36
N ALA A 66 28.60 8.81 -18.26
CA ALA A 66 27.74 9.91 -17.80
C ALA A 66 26.60 10.24 -18.78
N GLU A 67 26.80 10.00 -20.08
CA GLU A 67 25.78 10.26 -21.11
C GLU A 67 24.64 9.25 -20.97
N THR A 68 24.95 7.94 -20.92
CA THR A 68 23.96 6.89 -20.68
C THR A 68 23.21 7.11 -19.36
N ARG A 69 23.90 7.49 -18.29
CA ARG A 69 23.25 7.74 -16.99
C ARG A 69 22.28 8.91 -17.03
N THR A 70 22.64 9.99 -17.73
CA THR A 70 21.76 11.15 -17.90
C THR A 70 20.52 10.77 -18.71
N ALA A 71 20.70 10.03 -19.81
CA ALA A 71 19.59 9.53 -20.62
C ALA A 71 18.65 8.58 -19.86
N MET A 72 19.18 7.78 -18.93
CA MET A 72 18.35 6.93 -18.06
C MET A 72 17.61 7.74 -17.00
N ARG A 73 18.22 8.79 -16.44
CA ARG A 73 17.56 9.71 -15.49
C ARG A 73 16.37 10.43 -16.12
N ASP A 74 16.50 10.87 -17.36
CA ASP A 74 15.41 11.52 -18.11
C ASP A 74 14.22 10.57 -18.34
N GLN A 75 14.47 9.25 -18.31
CA GLN A 75 13.46 8.21 -18.42
C GLN A 75 12.99 7.65 -17.07
N ALA A 76 13.45 8.18 -15.93
CA ALA A 76 13.15 7.61 -14.62
C ALA A 76 11.65 7.57 -14.29
N ASP A 77 10.87 8.53 -14.82
CA ASP A 77 9.41 8.58 -14.67
C ASP A 77 8.68 7.43 -15.38
N SER A 78 9.33 6.78 -16.37
CA SER A 78 8.79 5.63 -17.09
C SER A 78 8.86 4.32 -16.29
N LEU A 79 9.53 4.30 -15.14
CA LEU A 79 9.66 3.13 -14.27
C LEU A 79 10.15 1.87 -15.02
N ALA A 80 9.36 0.78 -15.00
CA ALA A 80 9.67 -0.46 -15.70
C ALA A 80 9.68 -0.33 -17.23
N ALA A 81 9.16 0.76 -17.79
CA ALA A 81 9.21 1.05 -19.22
C ALA A 81 10.42 1.91 -19.62
N ALA A 82 11.35 2.18 -18.69
CA ALA A 82 12.61 2.83 -19.04
C ALA A 82 13.46 1.89 -19.91
N GLU A 83 13.93 2.38 -21.05
CA GLU A 83 14.68 1.59 -22.03
C GLU A 83 16.11 2.11 -22.19
N ALA A 84 17.01 1.21 -22.56
CA ALA A 84 18.38 1.58 -22.88
C ALA A 84 18.43 2.58 -24.05
N PRO A 85 19.23 3.67 -23.94
CA PRO A 85 19.29 4.68 -24.98
C PRO A 85 19.81 4.12 -26.32
N PRO A 86 19.37 4.69 -27.46
CA PRO A 86 19.87 4.31 -28.77
C PRO A 86 21.37 4.61 -28.86
N GLY A 87 22.15 3.69 -29.42
CA GLY A 87 23.60 3.84 -29.57
C GLY A 87 24.44 3.00 -28.60
N VAL A 88 23.85 2.44 -27.54
CA VAL A 88 24.54 1.47 -26.68
C VAL A 88 24.68 0.10 -27.36
N ASP A 89 25.76 -0.60 -27.05
CA ASP A 89 26.03 -1.95 -27.55
C ASP A 89 25.03 -2.97 -26.96
N ALA A 90 25.00 -4.17 -27.54
CA ALA A 90 24.04 -5.20 -27.14
C ALA A 90 24.26 -5.69 -25.70
N GLU A 91 25.52 -5.72 -25.23
CA GLU A 91 25.87 -6.14 -23.87
C GLU A 91 25.41 -5.11 -22.83
N THR A 92 25.64 -3.82 -23.07
CA THR A 92 25.19 -2.74 -22.18
C THR A 92 23.67 -2.66 -22.16
N ARG A 93 22.99 -2.87 -23.30
CA ARG A 93 21.51 -2.91 -23.35
C ARG A 93 20.94 -3.97 -22.40
N VAL A 94 21.44 -5.20 -22.47
CA VAL A 94 21.00 -6.29 -21.57
C VAL A 94 21.32 -5.97 -20.10
N THR A 95 22.42 -5.27 -19.85
CA THR A 95 22.79 -4.83 -18.51
C THR A 95 21.83 -3.78 -17.97
N ILE A 96 21.47 -2.79 -18.80
CA ILE A 96 20.51 -1.73 -18.45
C ILE A 96 19.13 -2.34 -18.17
N ASP A 97 18.61 -3.22 -19.04
CA ASP A 97 17.31 -3.86 -18.85
C ASP A 97 17.24 -4.59 -17.49
N ARG A 98 18.30 -5.33 -17.16
CA ARG A 98 18.41 -6.02 -15.86
C ARG A 98 18.47 -5.05 -14.68
N ILE A 99 19.14 -3.90 -14.86
CA ILE A 99 19.20 -2.85 -13.84
C ILE A 99 17.81 -2.25 -13.63
N VAL A 100 17.08 -1.95 -14.70
CA VAL A 100 15.70 -1.42 -14.63
C VAL A 100 14.79 -2.41 -13.90
N ASP A 101 14.78 -3.69 -14.30
CA ASP A 101 13.99 -4.73 -13.65
C ASP A 101 14.27 -4.85 -12.15
N ARG A 102 15.56 -4.90 -11.77
CA ARG A 102 15.95 -5.02 -10.36
C ARG A 102 15.64 -3.77 -9.55
N SER A 103 15.72 -2.60 -10.16
CA SER A 103 15.35 -1.32 -9.52
C SER A 103 13.86 -1.25 -9.28
N PHE A 104 13.07 -1.66 -10.28
CA PHE A 104 11.62 -1.72 -10.20
C PHE A 104 11.15 -2.68 -9.10
N LEU A 105 11.67 -3.91 -9.09
CA LEU A 105 11.33 -4.89 -8.06
C LEU A 105 11.75 -4.44 -6.66
N ALA A 106 12.90 -3.74 -6.53
CA ALA A 106 13.34 -3.19 -5.26
C ALA A 106 12.41 -2.08 -4.75
N ALA A 107 11.99 -1.17 -5.63
CA ALA A 107 11.02 -0.12 -5.32
C ALA A 107 9.67 -0.71 -4.89
N PHE A 108 9.16 -1.70 -5.61
CA PHE A 108 7.94 -2.41 -5.25
C PHE A 108 8.06 -3.12 -3.89
N ARG A 109 9.22 -3.69 -3.58
CA ARG A 109 9.46 -4.31 -2.28
C ARG A 109 9.41 -3.30 -1.13
N ILE A 110 9.92 -2.09 -1.33
CA ILE A 110 9.80 -1.00 -0.33
C ILE A 110 8.32 -0.67 -0.10
N VAL A 111 7.54 -0.52 -1.18
CA VAL A 111 6.09 -0.28 -1.09
C VAL A 111 5.36 -1.41 -0.37
N MET A 112 5.71 -2.67 -0.66
CA MET A 112 5.14 -3.83 0.05
C MET A 112 5.46 -3.82 1.55
N LEU A 113 6.66 -3.39 1.94
CA LEU A 113 7.02 -3.24 3.36
C LEU A 113 6.22 -2.13 4.04
N ILE A 114 6.03 -0.99 3.36
CA ILE A 114 5.16 0.09 3.85
C ILE A 114 3.74 -0.45 4.08
N ALA A 115 3.18 -1.16 3.09
CA ALA A 115 1.85 -1.75 3.21
C ALA A 115 1.76 -2.77 4.36
N ALA A 116 2.77 -3.61 4.54
CA ALA A 116 2.83 -4.56 5.64
C ALA A 116 2.87 -3.86 7.02
N MET A 117 3.67 -2.80 7.15
CA MET A 117 3.73 -1.99 8.37
C MET A 117 2.40 -1.31 8.68
N LEU A 118 1.72 -0.77 7.67
CA LEU A 118 0.38 -0.19 7.82
C LEU A 118 -0.64 -1.25 8.25
N ALA A 119 -0.56 -2.47 7.71
CA ALA A 119 -1.44 -3.57 8.11
C ALA A 119 -1.20 -3.98 9.57
N ILE A 120 0.05 -4.06 10.02
CA ILE A 120 0.41 -4.33 11.41
C ILE A 120 -0.09 -3.22 12.33
N ALA A 121 0.13 -1.96 11.96
CA ALA A 121 -0.37 -0.81 12.73
C ALA A 121 -1.90 -0.84 12.86
N SER A 122 -2.61 -1.17 11.79
CA SER A 122 -4.07 -1.35 11.80
C SER A 122 -4.51 -2.47 12.76
N ALA A 123 -3.80 -3.61 12.75
CA ALA A 123 -4.06 -4.71 13.67
C ALA A 123 -3.83 -4.32 15.14
N VAL A 124 -2.77 -3.56 15.43
CA VAL A 124 -2.50 -3.04 16.78
C VAL A 124 -3.59 -2.07 17.22
N CYS A 125 -4.01 -1.13 16.36
CA CYS A 125 -5.12 -0.23 16.65
C CYS A 125 -6.41 -1.02 16.94
N ALA A 126 -6.76 -2.00 16.11
CA ALA A 126 -7.93 -2.83 16.35
C ALA A 126 -7.84 -3.57 17.69
N TRP A 127 -6.66 -4.13 18.02
CA TRP A 127 -6.45 -4.83 19.27
C TRP A 127 -6.56 -3.92 20.50
N LEU A 128 -6.08 -2.67 20.42
CA LEU A 128 -6.13 -1.72 21.52
C LEU A 128 -7.51 -1.05 21.70
N LEU A 129 -8.27 -0.85 20.61
CA LEU A 129 -9.54 -0.12 20.64
C LEU A 129 -10.79 -1.00 20.73
N VAL A 130 -10.72 -2.28 20.37
CA VAL A 130 -11.88 -3.19 20.44
C VAL A 130 -11.90 -3.91 21.80
N GLU A 131 -12.60 -3.33 22.77
CA GLU A 131 -12.89 -3.99 24.05
C GLU A 131 -13.97 -5.07 23.89
N GLY A 132 -13.76 -6.22 24.56
CA GLY A 132 -14.61 -7.40 24.46
C GLY A 132 -16.09 -7.09 24.76
N LYS A 133 -16.95 -7.37 23.78
CA LYS A 133 -18.41 -7.20 23.90
C LYS A 133 -18.96 -7.90 25.15
N PRO A 134 -19.86 -7.27 25.95
CA PRO A 134 -20.43 -7.87 27.14
C PRO A 134 -21.31 -9.08 26.78
N ASP A 135 -21.18 -10.13 27.59
CA ASP A 135 -21.92 -11.38 27.49
C ASP A 135 -23.43 -11.12 27.57
N ARG A 136 -24.17 -11.39 26.49
CA ARG A 136 -25.65 -11.34 26.51
C ARG A 136 -26.20 -12.67 27.01
N SER A 137 -25.86 -13.05 28.25
CA SER A 137 -26.58 -14.06 29.00
C SER A 137 -27.87 -13.45 29.59
N GLY A 138 -28.80 -13.07 28.71
CA GLY A 138 -30.17 -12.70 29.08
C GLY A 138 -31.04 -13.94 29.17
N THR A 139 -31.00 -14.65 30.29
CA THR A 139 -31.98 -15.70 30.62
C THR A 139 -33.39 -15.09 30.61
N PRO A 140 -34.34 -15.58 29.80
CA PRO A 140 -35.72 -15.11 29.91
C PRO A 140 -36.32 -15.61 31.24
N PRO A 141 -37.12 -14.79 31.96
CA PRO A 141 -37.79 -15.25 33.16
C PRO A 141 -38.77 -16.36 32.78
N ARG A 142 -38.59 -17.56 33.38
CA ARG A 142 -39.61 -18.60 33.37
C ARG A 142 -40.75 -18.12 34.26
N THR A 143 -41.80 -17.58 33.66
CA THR A 143 -43.05 -17.31 34.38
C THR A 143 -43.71 -18.64 34.70
N THR A 144 -43.57 -19.07 35.96
CA THR A 144 -44.43 -20.08 36.58
C THR A 144 -45.58 -19.36 37.28
N ALA A 145 -46.79 -19.53 36.78
CA ALA A 145 -48.05 -19.55 37.55
C ALA A 145 -49.19 -19.90 36.58
#